data_AF-A0A0E3NKM1-F1
#
_entry.id   AF-A0A0E3NKM1-F1
#
_cell.length_a   1.000
_cell.length_b   1.000
_cell.length_c   1.000
_cell.angle_alpha   90.00
_cell.angle_beta   90.00
_cell.angle_gamma   90.00
#
_symmetry.space_group_name_H-M   'P 1'
#
loop_
_entity.id
_entity.type
_entity.pdbx_description
1 polymer ?
#
loop_
_entity_poly.entity_id
_entity_poly.type
_entity_poly.pdbx_seq_one_letter_code
_entity_poly.pdbx_strand_id
1 'polypeptide(L)' 'MKLTLALEYQTLKPLAFLINEANVSEPKIYPEILKELKRRGILKAGDIVYADRGYFSYEKLKRKLKSTKK' A
#
# COMPACT_ATOMS: atom_id res chain seq x y z
N MET A 1 2.65 5.68 -16.78
CA MET A 1 1.82 4.85 -15.86
C MET A 1 2.73 4.23 -14.80
N LYS A 2 2.20 3.82 -13.64
CA LYS A 2 2.94 3.04 -12.64
C LYS A 2 2.29 1.67 -12.47
N LEU A 3 3.09 0.61 -12.44
CA LEU A 3 2.62 -0.75 -12.20
C LEU A 3 2.88 -1.14 -10.75
N THR A 4 1.87 -1.70 -10.09
CA THR A 4 2.01 -2.39 -8.81
C THR A 4 1.80 -3.89 -9.03
N LEU A 5 2.78 -4.67 -8.58
CA LEU A 5 2.72 -6.12 -8.53
C LEU A 5 2.49 -6.56 -7.09
N ALA A 6 1.37 -7.22 -6.82
CA ALA A 6 1.13 -7.88 -5.54
C ALA A 6 1.63 -9.32 -5.62
N LEU A 7 2.39 -9.75 -4.61
CA LEU A 7 2.98 -11.08 -4.52
C LEU A 7 2.55 -11.76 -3.23
N GLU A 8 2.39 -13.08 -3.28
CA GLU A 8 2.34 -13.89 -2.06
C GLU A 8 3.75 -14.00 -1.47
N TYR A 9 3.89 -13.77 -0.15
CA TYR A 9 5.20 -13.69 0.49
C TYR A 9 6.03 -14.97 0.39
N GLN A 10 5.42 -16.15 0.58
CA GLN A 10 6.16 -17.41 0.66
C GLN A 10 6.58 -17.93 -0.71
N THR A 11 5.67 -17.92 -1.69
CA THR A 11 5.96 -18.51 -3.01
C THR A 11 6.33 -17.49 -4.08
N LEU A 12 6.24 -16.18 -3.77
CA LEU A 12 6.42 -15.08 -4.72
C LEU A 12 5.48 -15.16 -5.93
N LYS A 13 4.37 -15.90 -5.82
CA LYS A 13 3.38 -15.98 -6.87
C LYS A 13 2.69 -14.62 -7.06
N PRO A 14 2.56 -14.14 -8.31
CA PRO A 14 1.76 -12.96 -8.62
C PRO A 14 0.30 -13.15 -8.21
N LEU A 15 -0.21 -12.23 -7.39
CA LEU A 15 -1.61 -12.19 -6.95
C LEU A 15 -2.42 -11.17 -7.76
N ALA A 16 -1.82 -10.03 -8.13
CA ALA A 16 -2.46 -9.02 -8.95
C ALA A 16 -1.47 -8.09 -9.63
N PHE A 17 -1.89 -7.57 -10.78
CA PHE A 17 -1.30 -6.44 -11.47
C PHE A 17 -2.28 -5.27 -11.40
N LEU A 18 -1.82 -4.14 -10.84
CA LEU A 18 -2.62 -2.91 -10.72
C LEU A 18 -1.91 -1.78 -11.46
N ILE A 19 -2.66 -1.07 -12.31
CA ILE A 19 -2.15 0.09 -13.03
C ILE A 19 -2.60 1.35 -12.30
N ASN A 20 -1.64 2.20 -11.94
CA ASN A 20 -1.84 3.44 -11.22
C ASN A 20 -1.37 4.65 -12.04
N GLU A 21 -1.86 5.84 -11.67
CA GLU A 21 -1.44 7.10 -12.26
C GLU A 21 0.07 7.35 -12.06
N ALA A 22 0.74 7.83 -13.12
CA ALA A 22 2.19 8.07 -13.05
C ALA A 22 2.58 9.30 -12.23
N ASN A 23 1.77 10.36 -12.29
CA ASN A 23 2.13 11.66 -11.74
C ASN A 23 1.80 11.80 -10.25
N VAL A 24 1.38 10.71 -9.61
CA VAL A 24 1.03 10.69 -8.19
C VAL A 24 2.14 9.99 -7.40
N SER A 25 2.50 10.56 -6.25
CA SER A 25 3.48 9.99 -5.33
C SER A 25 2.96 8.69 -4.70
N GLU A 26 3.84 7.73 -4.46
CA GLU A 26 3.56 6.42 -3.90
C GLU A 26 2.74 6.45 -2.59
N PRO A 27 2.98 7.35 -1.61
CA PRO A 27 2.18 7.41 -0.39
C PRO A 27 0.72 7.80 -0.60
N LYS A 28 0.42 8.48 -1.71
CA LYS A 28 -0.95 8.86 -2.10
C LYS A 28 -1.64 7.71 -2.84
N ILE A 29 -0.90 6.90 -3.60
CA ILE A 29 -1.43 5.75 -4.33
C ILE A 29 -1.64 4.54 -3.39
N TYR A 30 -0.80 4.40 -2.35
CA TYR A 30 -0.81 3.25 -1.45
C TYR A 30 -2.20 2.86 -0.90
N PRO A 31 -3.04 3.81 -0.40
CA PRO A 31 -4.36 3.46 0.10
C PRO A 31 -5.29 2.88 -0.99
N GLU A 32 -5.19 3.37 -2.23
CA GLU A 32 -5.98 2.88 -3.35
C GLU A 32 -5.56 1.47 -3.76
N ILE A 33 -4.26 1.17 -3.74
CA ILE A 33 -3.75 -0.19 -3.93
C ILE A 33 -4.37 -1.14 -2.89
N LEU A 34 -4.33 -0.79 -1.60
CA LEU A 34 -4.89 -1.65 -0.54
C LEU A 34 -6.41 -1.84 -0.69
N LYS A 35 -7.13 -0.77 -1.05
CA LYS A 35 -8.57 -0.81 -1.30
C LYS A 35 -8.91 -1.76 -2.44
N GLU A 36 -8.15 -1.71 -3.53
CA GLU A 36 -8.35 -2.56 -4.70
C GLU A 36 -8.02 -4.03 -4.40
N LEU A 37 -6.93 -4.31 -3.67
CA LEU A 37 -6.60 -5.67 -3.23
C LEU A 37 -7.68 -6.24 -2.30
N LYS A 38 -8.23 -5.44 -1.40
CA LYS A 38 -9.36 -5.84 -0.55
C LYS A 38 -10.63 -6.09 -1.36
N ARG A 39 -10.94 -5.23 -2.33
CA ARG A 39 -12.08 -5.39 -3.24
C ARG A 39 -12.00 -6.69 -4.04
N ARG A 40 -10.80 -7.10 -4.44
CA ARG A 40 -10.52 -8.38 -5.13
C ARG A 40 -10.49 -9.60 -4.20
N GLY A 41 -10.61 -9.42 -2.88
CA GLY A 41 -10.50 -10.51 -1.90
C GLY A 41 -9.09 -11.06 -1.69
N ILE A 42 -8.07 -10.40 -2.25
CA ILE A 42 -6.65 -10.77 -2.12
C ILE A 42 -6.12 -10.38 -0.74
N LEU A 43 -6.49 -9.19 -0.27
CA LEU A 43 -6.12 -8.68 1.05
C LEU A 43 -7.28 -8.83 2.03
N LYS A 44 -7.04 -9.49 3.17
CA LYS A 44 -8.00 -9.74 4.24
C LYS A 44 -7.58 -9.06 5.54
N ALA A 45 -8.52 -8.94 6.47
CA ALA A 45 -8.22 -8.43 7.80
C ALA A 45 -7.27 -9.38 8.54
N GLY A 46 -6.18 -8.86 9.09
CA GLY A 46 -5.14 -9.65 9.77
C GLY A 46 -3.91 -9.92 8.91
N ASP A 47 -3.97 -9.70 7.59
CA ASP A 47 -2.82 -9.87 6.71
C ASP A 47 -1.74 -8.80 6.98
N ILE A 48 -0.48 -9.19 6.83
CA ILE A 48 0.68 -8.31 6.91
C ILE A 48 1.11 -7.94 5.49
N VAL A 49 1.15 -6.63 5.20
CA VAL A 49 1.57 -6.10 3.90
C VAL A 49 2.97 -5.52 4.01
N TYR A 50 3.90 -6.06 3.22
CA TYR A 50 5.21 -5.46 3.00
C TYR A 50 5.14 -4.55 1.76
N ALA A 51 5.69 -3.34 1.90
CA ALA A 51 5.79 -2.38 0.81
C ALA A 51 7.12 -1.62 0.93
N ASP A 52 7.60 -1.12 -0.19
CA ASP A 52 8.80 -0.27 -0.20
C ASP A 52 8.58 0.99 0.66
N ARG A 53 9.68 1.50 1.23
CA ARG A 53 9.67 2.70 2.09
C ARG A 53 9.01 3.90 1.40
N GLY A 54 9.12 4.02 0.07
CA GLY A 54 8.49 5.07 -0.71
C GLY A 54 6.97 5.15 -0.57
N TYR A 55 6.29 4.04 -0.24
CA TYR A 55 4.84 4.04 0.01
C TYR A 55 4.46 4.62 1.39
N PHE A 56 5.44 4.88 2.26
CA PHE A 56 5.24 5.45 3.59
C PHE A 56 5.79 6.89 3.63
N SER A 57 4.93 7.91 3.67
CA SER A 57 5.42 9.29 3.85
C SER A 57 5.67 9.62 5.32
N TYR A 58 6.80 10.27 5.58
CA TYR A 58 7.19 10.80 6.90
C TYR A 58 6.15 11.78 7.49
N GLU A 59 5.43 12.50 6.63
CA GLU A 59 4.36 13.43 7.00
C GLU A 59 3.25 12.79 7.83
N LYS A 60 2.87 11.52 7.53
CA LYS A 60 1.85 10.80 8.32
C LYS A 60 2.35 10.39 9.71
N LEU A 61 3.61 10.00 9.83
CA LEU A 61 4.25 9.71 11.13
C LEU A 61 4.28 10.97 12.03
N LYS A 62 4.59 12.12 11.44
CA LYS A 62 4.69 13.40 12.16
C LYS A 62 3.33 13.89 12.70
N ARG A 63 2.23 13.67 11.97
CA ARG A 63 0.86 13.95 12.45
C ARG A 63 0.43 13.02 13.58
N LYS A 64 0.77 11.72 13.52
CA LYS A 64 0.40 10.74 14.55
C LYS A 64 1.10 11.00 15.89
N LEU A 65 2.37 11.43 15.86
CA LEU A 65 3.10 11.86 17.06
C LEU A 65 2.54 13.13 17.72
N LYS A 66 1.79 13.97 16.98
CA LYS A 66 1.14 15.16 17.53
C LYS A 66 -0.24 14.88 18.15
N SER A 67 -0.94 13.83 17.73
CA SER A 67 -2.28 13.52 18.28
C SER A 67 -2.26 12.60 19.50
N THR A 68 -1.14 11.92 19.79
CA THR A 68 -0.96 11.11 21.01
C THR A 68 -0.47 11.93 22.21
N LYS A 69 -0.33 13.26 22.06
CA LYS A 69 -0.19 14.20 23.18
C LYS A 69 -1.53 14.88 23.43
N LYS A 70 -2.44 14.19 24.10
CA LYS A 70 -3.57 14.82 24.77
C LYS A 70 -3.93 14.03 26.02
#